data_AF-A0A2X0UJ63-F1
#
_entry.id   AF-A0A2X0UJ63-F1
#
_cell.length_a   1.000
_cell.length_b   1.000
_cell.length_c   1.000
_cell.angle_alpha   90.00
_cell.angle_beta   90.00
_cell.angle_gamma   90.00
#
_symmetry.space_group_name_H-M   'P 1'
#
loop_
_entity.id
_entity.type
_entity.pdbx_description
1 polymer ?
#
loop_
_entity_poly.entity_id
_entity_poly.type
_entity_poly.pdbx_seq_one_letter_code
_entity_poly.pdbx_strand_id
1 'polypeptide(L)'
;MRWATRSTWIRIAVLFGLYMLVPAAWFSFMSFSDSMDIVKSAAFLILLAILPVLAMVFGTWDGVKEGFSFLWLLAPLACFLAPMFLFFNVSALSYGVGYSLLGFAAHGLGTLAYRGRARGQ
;
A
#
# COMPACT_ATOMS: atom_id res chain seq x y z
N MET A 1 12.97 -10.46 16.55
CA MET A 1 11.88 -9.59 16.04
C MET A 1 12.44 -8.18 15.95
N ARG A 2 12.34 -7.50 14.80
CA ARG A 2 12.93 -6.18 14.61
C ARG A 2 11.82 -5.16 14.38
N TRP A 3 11.92 -3.99 15.01
CA TRP A 3 10.89 -2.96 14.93
C TRP A 3 11.00 -2.18 13.60
N ALA A 4 12.15 -1.57 13.28
CA ALA A 4 12.33 -0.84 12.01
C ALA A 4 13.80 -0.71 11.59
N THR A 5 14.10 -0.72 10.28
CA THR A 5 15.32 -0.10 9.74
C THR A 5 15.02 1.17 8.98
N ARG A 6 16.07 1.97 8.74
CA ARG A 6 16.02 3.10 7.81
C ARG A 6 15.47 2.70 6.43
N SER A 7 15.80 1.50 5.93
CA SER A 7 15.27 1.01 4.65
C SER A 7 13.76 0.76 4.69
N THR A 8 13.25 0.13 5.76
CA THR A 8 11.81 -0.08 5.97
C THR A 8 11.06 1.26 6.00
N TRP A 9 11.56 2.25 6.74
CA TRP A 9 10.96 3.59 6.78
C TRP A 9 10.95 4.28 5.41
N ILE A 10 12.03 4.17 4.64
CA ILE A 10 12.09 4.72 3.27
C ILE A 10 11.02 4.05 2.39
N ARG A 11 10.88 2.72 2.44
CA ARG A 11 9.86 2.00 1.67
C ARG A 11 8.43 2.42 2.05
N ILE A 12 8.16 2.61 3.34
CA ILE A 12 6.87 3.12 3.82
C ILE A 12 6.64 4.56 3.34
N ALA A 13 7.66 5.42 3.39
CA ALA A 13 7.55 6.79 2.90
C ALA A 13 7.28 6.85 1.38
N VAL A 14 7.93 5.97 0.61
CA VAL A 14 7.68 5.85 -0.84
C VAL A 14 6.26 5.32 -1.09
N LEU A 15 5.81 4.30 -0.34
CA LEU A 15 4.44 3.80 -0.41
C LEU A 15 3.42 4.92 -0.16
N PHE A 16 3.65 5.73 0.88
CA PHE A 16 2.82 6.90 1.18
C PHE A 16 2.79 7.90 0.02
N GLY A 17 3.96 8.22 -0.55
CA GLY A 17 4.06 9.09 -1.71
C GLY A 17 3.26 8.57 -2.90
N LEU A 18 3.31 7.26 -3.19
CA LEU A 18 2.53 6.64 -4.26
C LEU A 18 1.03 6.63 -3.96
N TYR A 19 0.65 6.39 -2.71
CA TYR A 19 -0.73 6.47 -2.24
C TYR A 19 -1.35 7.86 -2.39
N MET A 20 -0.53 8.91 -2.35
CA MET A 20 -0.96 10.28 -2.66
C MET A 20 -0.95 10.55 -4.17
N LEU A 21 0.14 10.20 -4.84
CA LEU A 21 0.39 10.58 -6.24
C LEU A 21 -0.59 9.89 -7.20
N VAL A 22 -0.89 8.60 -6.97
CA VAL A 22 -1.78 7.83 -7.86
C VAL A 22 -3.20 8.42 -7.87
N PRO A 23 -3.88 8.62 -6.73
CA PRO A 23 -5.17 9.30 -6.71
C PRO A 23 -5.07 10.74 -7.23
N ALA A 24 -4.07 11.52 -6.80
CA ALA A 24 -3.93 12.92 -7.22
C ALA A 24 -3.83 13.06 -8.75
N ALA A 25 -2.91 12.33 -9.38
CA ALA A 25 -2.72 12.35 -10.82
C ALA A 25 -4.01 11.96 -11.56
N TRP A 26 -4.72 10.96 -11.04
CA TRP A 26 -5.94 10.48 -11.67
C TRP A 26 -7.11 11.45 -11.54
N PHE A 27 -7.38 11.97 -10.35
CA PHE A 27 -8.44 12.96 -10.14
C PHE A 27 -8.17 14.25 -10.92
N SER A 28 -6.90 14.67 -11.01
CA SER A 28 -6.52 15.79 -11.89
C SER A 28 -6.79 15.48 -13.36
N PHE A 29 -6.40 14.30 -13.86
CA PHE A 29 -6.66 13.91 -15.24
C PHE A 29 -8.17 13.80 -15.55
N MET A 30 -8.95 13.25 -14.62
CA MET A 30 -10.40 13.08 -14.78
C MET A 30 -11.21 14.36 -14.64
N SER A 31 -10.64 15.44 -14.10
CA SER A 31 -11.29 16.76 -14.03
C SER A 31 -11.66 17.33 -15.42
N PHE A 32 -11.06 16.82 -16.49
CA PHE A 32 -11.37 17.19 -17.87
C PHE A 32 -12.50 16.34 -18.49
N SER A 33 -13.03 15.35 -17.78
CA SER A 33 -14.06 14.44 -18.27
C SER A 33 -15.43 14.77 -17.69
N ASP A 34 -16.41 15.03 -18.56
CA ASP A 34 -17.80 15.27 -18.14
C ASP A 34 -18.54 13.98 -17.70
N SER A 35 -17.96 12.79 -17.91
CA SER A 35 -18.61 11.53 -17.60
C SER A 35 -18.38 11.11 -16.14
N MET A 36 -19.36 11.39 -15.28
CA MET A 36 -19.33 10.99 -13.87
C MET A 36 -19.14 9.48 -13.65
N ASP A 37 -19.63 8.63 -14.56
CA ASP A 37 -19.50 7.17 -14.43
C ASP A 37 -18.05 6.71 -14.62
N ILE A 38 -17.31 7.32 -15.55
CA ILE A 38 -15.89 7.04 -15.79
C ILE A 38 -15.06 7.45 -14.56
N VAL A 39 -15.33 8.63 -14.00
CA VAL A 39 -14.64 9.12 -12.80
C VAL A 39 -14.87 8.18 -11.60
N LYS A 40 -16.12 7.75 -11.38
CA LYS A 40 -16.45 6.80 -10.29
C LYS A 40 -15.82 5.43 -10.49
N SER A 41 -15.96 4.85 -11.68
CA SER A 41 -15.40 3.53 -12.00
C SER A 41 -13.89 3.48 -11.75
N ALA A 42 -13.20 4.54 -12.13
CA ALA A 42 -11.76 4.61 -11.96
C ALA A 42 -11.33 4.83 -10.50
N ALA A 43 -12.09 5.58 -9.70
CA ALA A 43 -11.84 5.67 -8.25
C ALA A 43 -11.94 4.28 -7.57
N PHE A 44 -12.90 3.44 -8.00
CA PHE A 44 -13.00 2.06 -7.55
C PHE A 44 -11.81 1.20 -7.99
N LEU A 45 -11.32 1.36 -9.23
CA LEU A 45 -10.13 0.65 -9.70
C LEU A 45 -8.89 0.99 -8.86
N ILE A 46 -8.72 2.26 -8.50
CA ILE A 46 -7.61 2.70 -7.65
C ILE A 46 -7.73 2.07 -6.25
N LEU A 47 -8.90 2.17 -5.62
CA LEU A 47 -9.15 1.62 -4.29
C LEU A 47 -9.01 0.09 -4.25
N LEU A 48 -9.63 -0.62 -5.18
CA LEU A 48 -9.75 -2.07 -5.09
C LEU A 48 -8.55 -2.82 -5.67
N ALA A 49 -7.80 -2.22 -6.59
CA ALA A 49 -6.69 -2.90 -7.26
C ALA A 49 -5.34 -2.20 -7.02
N ILE A 50 -5.21 -0.92 -7.38
CA ILE A 50 -3.88 -0.30 -7.43
C ILE A 50 -3.27 -0.13 -6.04
N LEU A 51 -3.98 0.52 -5.11
CA LEU A 51 -3.49 0.73 -3.75
C LEU A 51 -3.17 -0.58 -3.00
N PRO A 52 -4.05 -1.60 -2.96
CA PRO A 52 -3.73 -2.86 -2.30
C PRO A 52 -2.55 -3.58 -2.95
N VAL A 53 -2.41 -3.53 -4.28
CA VAL A 53 -1.26 -4.13 -4.97
C VAL A 53 0.04 -3.41 -4.57
N LEU A 54 0.04 -2.08 -4.48
CA LEU A 54 1.20 -1.33 -3.99
C LEU A 54 1.59 -1.74 -2.57
N ALA A 55 0.63 -1.89 -1.65
CA ALA A 55 0.89 -2.40 -0.30
C ALA A 55 1.52 -3.80 -0.32
N MET A 56 0.98 -4.71 -1.14
CA MET A 56 1.53 -6.07 -1.26
C MET A 56 2.95 -6.06 -1.83
N VAL A 57 3.19 -5.33 -2.91
CA VAL A 57 4.51 -5.25 -3.56
C VAL A 57 5.57 -4.69 -2.60
N PHE A 58 5.29 -3.57 -1.95
CA PHE A 58 6.23 -2.98 -1.00
C PHE A 58 6.40 -3.84 0.26
N GLY A 59 5.32 -4.44 0.77
CA GLY A 59 5.36 -5.36 1.90
C GLY A 59 6.23 -6.58 1.60
N THR A 60 5.99 -7.25 0.48
CA THR A 60 6.80 -8.39 0.03
C THR A 60 8.25 -8.00 -0.20
N TRP A 61 8.52 -6.87 -0.88
CA TRP A 61 9.88 -6.37 -1.06
C TRP A 61 10.57 -6.25 0.30
N ASP A 62 9.94 -5.56 1.24
CA ASP A 62 10.54 -5.36 2.56
C ASP A 62 10.79 -6.67 3.29
N GLY A 63 9.83 -7.60 3.25
CA GLY A 63 9.98 -8.92 3.86
C GLY A 63 11.14 -9.72 3.27
N VAL A 64 11.32 -9.66 1.95
CA VAL A 64 12.41 -10.35 1.24
C VAL A 64 13.78 -9.76 1.58
N LYS A 65 13.88 -8.43 1.77
CA LYS A 65 15.17 -7.75 1.93
C LYS A 65 15.59 -7.58 3.39
N GLU A 66 14.64 -7.37 4.28
CA GLU A 66 14.88 -6.93 5.66
C GLU A 66 14.37 -7.93 6.70
N GLY A 67 13.64 -8.96 6.27
CA GLY A 67 12.96 -9.90 7.14
C GLY A 67 11.68 -9.31 7.74
N PHE A 68 11.19 -9.95 8.82
CA PHE A 68 9.88 -9.64 9.39
C PHE A 68 9.85 -8.35 10.22
N SER A 69 8.86 -7.50 9.96
CA SER A 69 8.52 -6.30 10.72
C SER A 69 7.02 -6.19 10.93
N PHE A 70 6.62 -5.92 12.18
CA PHE A 70 5.23 -5.65 12.56
C PHE A 70 4.71 -4.31 12.03
N LEU A 71 5.59 -3.40 11.58
CA LEU A 71 5.17 -2.12 11.03
C LEU A 71 4.25 -2.29 9.82
N TRP A 72 4.45 -3.35 9.02
CA TRP A 72 3.61 -3.64 7.85
C TRP A 72 2.16 -3.95 8.17
N LEU A 73 1.82 -4.25 9.42
CA LEU A 73 0.43 -4.40 9.85
C LEU A 73 -0.31 -3.06 9.86
N LEU A 74 0.36 -1.97 10.24
CA LEU A 74 -0.27 -0.65 10.40
C LEU A 74 0.14 0.36 9.33
N ALA A 75 1.30 0.17 8.68
CA ALA A 75 1.84 1.13 7.75
C ALA A 75 0.93 1.38 6.54
N PRO A 76 0.39 0.36 5.84
CA PRO A 76 -0.51 0.62 4.70
C PRO A 76 -1.76 1.41 5.09
N LEU A 77 -2.39 1.10 6.23
CA LEU A 77 -3.52 1.86 6.76
C LEU A 77 -3.11 3.30 7.07
N ALA A 78 -2.00 3.51 7.78
CA ALA A 78 -1.53 4.85 8.11
C ALA A 78 -1.22 5.68 6.85
N CYS A 79 -0.60 5.06 5.83
CA CYS A 79 -0.35 5.68 4.54
C CYS A 79 -1.65 6.05 3.82
N PHE A 80 -2.72 5.28 4.01
CA PHE A 80 -4.00 5.50 3.33
C PHE A 80 -4.87 6.59 3.99
N LEU A 81 -4.66 6.91 5.26
CA LEU A 81 -5.51 7.88 5.97
C LEU A 81 -5.57 9.25 5.27
N ALA A 82 -4.43 9.84 4.92
CA ALA A 82 -4.42 11.15 4.30
C ALA A 82 -5.03 11.14 2.87
N PRO A 83 -4.68 10.20 1.96
CA PRO A 83 -5.38 10.04 0.69
C PRO A 83 -6.89 9.81 0.83
N MET A 84 -7.32 9.06 1.86
CA MET A 84 -8.73 8.78 2.12
C MET A 84 -9.53 10.08 2.33
N PHE A 85 -9.00 11.00 3.14
CA PHE A 85 -9.67 12.28 3.40
C PHE A 85 -9.58 13.28 2.24
N LEU A 86 -8.53 13.20 1.40
CA LEU A 86 -8.33 14.13 0.30
C LEU A 86 -9.06 13.73 -1.00
N PHE A 87 -9.11 12.44 -1.30
CA PHE A 87 -9.54 11.95 -2.62
C PHE A 87 -10.74 11.00 -2.57
N PHE A 88 -11.04 10.45 -1.39
CA PHE A 88 -12.08 9.44 -1.21
C PHE A 88 -13.06 9.85 -0.11
N ASN A 89 -13.81 8.88 0.42
CA ASN A 89 -14.80 9.08 1.48
C ASN A 89 -14.35 8.37 2.77
N VAL A 90 -14.83 8.82 3.92
CA VAL A 90 -14.60 8.18 5.23
C VAL A 90 -14.99 6.70 5.23
N SER A 91 -16.03 6.33 4.48
CA SER A 91 -16.48 4.94 4.31
C SER A 91 -15.41 4.03 3.69
N ALA A 92 -14.41 4.62 3.02
CA ALA A 92 -13.29 3.89 2.42
C ALA A 92 -12.26 3.39 3.45
N LEU A 93 -12.41 3.74 4.74
CA LEU A 93 -11.51 3.26 5.81
C LEU A 93 -11.40 1.73 5.86
N SER A 94 -12.50 1.03 5.56
CA SER A 94 -12.54 -0.43 5.47
C SER A 94 -11.54 -0.99 4.45
N TYR A 95 -11.33 -0.30 3.32
CA TYR A 95 -10.33 -0.69 2.34
C TYR A 95 -8.92 -0.51 2.88
N GLY A 96 -8.65 0.59 3.60
CA GLY A 96 -7.36 0.80 4.27
C GLY A 96 -6.98 -0.33 5.22
N VAL A 97 -7.94 -0.85 5.99
CA VAL A 97 -7.76 -2.04 6.83
C VAL A 97 -7.42 -3.26 5.97
N GLY A 98 -8.14 -3.45 4.85
CA GLY A 98 -7.84 -4.50 3.87
C GLY A 98 -6.41 -4.41 3.30
N TYR A 99 -5.95 -3.21 2.94
CA TYR A 99 -4.59 -3.00 2.41
C TYR A 99 -3.53 -3.38 3.44
N SER A 100 -3.78 -3.06 4.71
CA SER A 100 -2.92 -3.44 5.83
C SER A 100 -2.82 -4.96 6.00
N LEU A 101 -3.95 -5.66 5.95
CA LEU A 101 -3.97 -7.13 6.03
C LEU A 101 -3.26 -7.77 4.84
N LEU A 102 -3.54 -7.30 3.62
CA LEU A 102 -2.91 -7.79 2.39
C LEU A 102 -1.40 -7.51 2.38
N GLY A 103 -1.00 -6.29 2.69
CA GLY A 103 0.40 -5.87 2.78
C GLY A 103 1.18 -6.67 3.83
N PHE A 104 0.57 -6.91 5.00
CA PHE A 104 1.17 -7.70 6.07
C PHE A 104 1.31 -9.19 5.70
N ALA A 105 0.28 -9.78 5.08
CA ALA A 105 0.35 -11.16 4.59
C ALA A 105 1.46 -11.31 3.54
N ALA A 106 1.51 -10.39 2.57
CA ALA A 106 2.51 -10.34 1.52
C ALA A 106 3.94 -10.12 2.08
N HIS A 107 4.08 -9.32 3.13
CA HIS A 107 5.33 -9.14 3.87
C HIS A 107 5.80 -10.42 4.59
N GLY A 108 4.86 -11.12 5.21
CA GLY A 108 5.10 -12.44 5.81
C GLY A 108 5.62 -13.44 4.77
N LEU A 109 4.97 -13.53 3.61
CA LEU A 109 5.41 -14.38 2.49
C LEU A 109 6.83 -14.01 2.01
N GLY A 110 7.12 -12.72 1.86
CA GLY A 110 8.45 -12.24 1.49
C GLY A 110 9.53 -12.64 2.51
N THR A 111 9.21 -12.54 3.79
CA THR A 111 10.09 -12.99 4.89
C THR A 111 10.36 -14.49 4.82
N LEU A 112 9.35 -15.31 4.55
CA LEU A 112 9.53 -16.75 4.43
C LEU A 112 10.49 -17.10 3.29
N ALA A 113 10.37 -16.42 2.15
CA ALA A 113 11.30 -16.58 1.03
C ALA A 113 12.74 -16.17 1.40
N TYR A 114 12.93 -15.10 2.17
CA TYR A 114 14.24 -14.71 2.71
C TYR A 114 14.86 -15.81 3.56
N ARG A 115 14.07 -16.37 4.50
CA ARG A 115 14.53 -17.45 5.40
C ARG A 115 14.85 -18.75 4.65
N GLY A 116 14.08 -19.07 3.60
CA GLY A 116 14.36 -20.22 2.73
C GLY A 116 15.72 -20.07 2.03
N ARG A 117 16.01 -18.87 1.52
CA ARG A 117 17.30 -18.57 0.86
C ARG A 117 18.49 -18.64 1.81
N ALA A 118 18.34 -18.11 3.03
CA ALA A 118 19.39 -18.09 4.04
C ALA A 118 19.69 -19.47 4.65
N ARG A 119 18.79 -20.45 4.49
CA ARG A 119 18.98 -21.84 4.98
C ARG A 119 19.53 -22.80 3.92
N GLY A 120 19.47 -22.42 2.64
CA GLY A 120 19.99 -23.20 1.52
C GLY A 120 21.40 -22.79 1.07
N GLN A 121 22.02 -21.84 1.77
CA GLN A 121 23.44 -21.46 1.68
C GLN A 121 24.16 -21.96 2.91
#